data_AF-A0A645CQF5-F1
#
_entry.id   AF-A0A645CQF5-F1
#
_cell.length_a   1.000
_cell.length_b   1.000
_cell.length_c   1.000
_cell.angle_alpha   90.00
_cell.angle_beta   90.00
_cell.angle_gamma   90.00
#
_symmetry.space_group_name_H-M   'P 1'
#
loop_
_entity.id
_entity.type
_entity.pdbx_description
1 polymer ?
#
loop_
_entity_poly.entity_id
_entity_poly.type
_entity_poly.pdbx_seq_one_letter_code
_entity_poly.pdbx_strand_id
1 'polypeptide(L)' 'MTPLTPGFRRFQVRPWADGRESAAGEIPTPAGSIRVEWRRNAEGRLDLTVEHPAVLTPEVAELADSPLGKVVLRSY' A
#
# COMPACT_ATOMS: atom_id res chain seq x y z
N MET A 1 1.01 -6.44 4.67
CA MET A 1 2.03 -5.43 4.98
C MET A 1 3.04 -6.02 5.95
N THR A 2 4.29 -5.60 5.88
CA THR A 2 5.36 -6.10 6.76
C THR A 2 6.17 -4.92 7.29
N PRO A 3 6.37 -4.77 8.62
CA PRO A 3 7.29 -3.78 9.16
C PRO A 3 8.74 -4.19 8.90
N LEU A 4 9.58 -3.29 8.39
CA LEU A 4 10.99 -3.57 8.05
C LEU A 4 12.00 -3.15 9.13
N THR A 5 11.54 -2.40 10.14
CA THR A 5 12.35 -1.94 11.29
C THR A 5 11.46 -1.82 12.55
N PRO A 6 12.03 -2.00 13.76
CA PRO A 6 11.28 -1.74 15.01
C PRO A 6 10.81 -0.28 15.04
N GLY A 7 9.52 -0.08 15.34
CA GLY A 7 8.88 1.24 15.35
C GLY A 7 8.24 1.70 14.04
N PHE A 8 8.08 0.81 13.04
CA PHE A 8 7.38 1.09 11.77
C PHE A 8 7.99 2.18 10.88
N ARG A 9 9.21 2.69 11.16
CA ARG A 9 9.88 3.73 10.35
C ARG A 9 9.88 3.44 8.84
N ARG A 10 9.95 2.17 8.46
CA ARG A 10 9.72 1.69 7.08
C ARG A 10 8.69 0.57 7.07
N PHE A 11 7.75 0.63 6.13
CA PHE A 11 6.74 -0.40 5.93
C PHE A 11 6.61 -0.76 4.46
N GLN A 12 6.39 -2.05 4.18
CA GLN A 12 6.22 -2.54 2.82
C GLN A 12 4.74 -2.77 2.47
N VAL A 13 4.33 -2.23 1.33
CA VAL A 13 3.01 -2.43 0.73
C VAL A 13 3.14 -3.33 -0.50
N ARG A 14 2.51 -4.50 -0.42
CA ARG A 14 2.40 -5.49 -1.50
C ARG A 14 0.93 -5.86 -1.64
N PRO A 15 0.17 -5.21 -2.54
CA PRO A 15 -1.22 -5.56 -2.75
C PRO A 15 -1.31 -6.90 -3.47
N TRP A 16 -2.10 -7.81 -2.91
CA TRP A 16 -2.42 -9.10 -3.52
C TRP A 16 -3.88 -9.09 -3.91
N ALA A 17 -4.16 -9.18 -5.22
CA ALA A 17 -5.51 -9.06 -5.73
C ALA A 17 -6.36 -10.32 -5.46
N ASP A 18 -5.77 -11.51 -5.58
CA ASP A 18 -6.46 -12.81 -5.45
C ASP A 18 -7.84 -12.85 -6.14
N GLY A 19 -7.94 -12.27 -7.35
CA GLY A 19 -9.19 -12.18 -8.12
C GLY A 19 -10.17 -11.07 -7.71
N ARG A 20 -9.86 -10.26 -6.70
CA ARG A 20 -10.69 -9.12 -6.28
C ARG A 20 -10.46 -7.90 -7.17
N GLU A 21 -11.52 -7.11 -7.35
CA GLU A 21 -11.48 -5.88 -8.15
C GLU A 21 -10.94 -4.67 -7.37
N SER A 22 -11.04 -4.69 -6.04
CA SER A 22 -10.51 -3.65 -5.17
C SER A 22 -10.32 -4.17 -3.74
N ALA A 23 -9.47 -3.48 -2.98
CA ALA A 23 -9.48 -3.59 -1.53
C ALA A 23 -9.03 -2.27 -0.89
N ALA A 24 -9.57 -1.99 0.29
CA ALA A 24 -9.15 -0.89 1.14
C ALA A 24 -8.89 -1.41 2.55
N GLY A 25 -7.88 -0.85 3.20
CA GLY A 25 -7.50 -1.20 4.56
C GLY A 25 -6.87 -0.01 5.27
N GLU A 26 -7.14 0.09 6.56
CA GLU A 26 -6.48 1.03 7.45
C GLU A 26 -5.72 0.25 8.52
N ILE A 27 -4.50 0.67 8.79
CA ILE A 27 -3.64 0.06 9.78
C ILE A 27 -3.23 1.11 10.80
N PRO A 28 -3.75 1.06 12.03
CA PRO A 28 -3.34 1.97 13.08
C PRO A 28 -1.88 1.67 13.45
N THR A 29 -1.04 2.70 13.48
CA THR A 29 0.32 2.63 14.02
C THR A 29 0.51 3.68 15.11
N PRO A 30 1.53 3.53 15.98
CA PRO A 30 1.82 4.55 17.00
C PRO A 30 2.10 5.95 16.44
N ALA A 31 2.54 6.04 15.18
CA ALA A 31 2.83 7.31 14.50
C ALA A 31 1.61 7.93 13.78
N GLY A 32 0.47 7.23 13.76
CA GLY A 32 -0.72 7.56 12.98
C GLY A 32 -1.17 6.41 12.09
N SER A 33 -2.36 6.51 11.51
CA SER A 33 -2.92 5.45 10.66
C SER A 33 -2.30 5.45 9.27
N ILE A 34 -1.98 4.27 8.76
CA ILE A 34 -1.63 4.05 7.35
C ILE A 34 -2.89 3.59 6.64
N ARG A 35 -3.33 4.29 5.61
CA ARG A 35 -4.44 3.89 4.76
C ARG A 35 -3.91 3.38 3.43
N VAL A 36 -4.38 2.22 3.01
CA VAL A 36 -4.00 1.59 1.74
C VAL A 36 -5.27 1.27 0.99
N GLU A 37 -5.38 1.73 -0.23
CA GLU A 37 -6.48 1.43 -1.13
C GLU A 37 -5.91 1.04 -2.49
N TRP A 38 -6.47 -0.01 -3.10
CA TRP A 38 -6.16 -0.32 -4.47
C TRP A 38 -7.40 -0.75 -5.24
N ARG A 39 -7.37 -0.51 -6.55
CA ARG A 39 -8.40 -0.94 -7.49
C ARG A 39 -7.77 -1.46 -8.77
N ARG A 40 -8.37 -2.50 -9.35
CA ARG A 40 -7.98 -3.02 -10.65
C ARG A 40 -8.45 -2.07 -11.75
N ASN A 41 -7.54 -1.68 -12.62
CA ASN A 41 -7.82 -0.83 -13.77
C ASN A 41 -8.20 -1.66 -15.01
N ALA A 42 -8.56 -0.99 -16.10
CA ALA A 42 -8.98 -1.64 -17.35
C ALA A 42 -7.87 -2.50 -18.00
N GLU A 43 -6.60 -2.25 -17.66
CA GLU A 43 -5.44 -3.02 -18.13
C GLU A 43 -5.14 -4.23 -17.22
N GLY A 44 -5.97 -4.47 -16.20
CA GLY A 44 -5.80 -5.57 -15.26
C GLY A 44 -4.73 -5.33 -14.18
N ARG A 45 -4.14 -4.14 -14.12
CA ARG A 45 -3.14 -3.72 -13.12
C ARG A 45 -3.79 -3.10 -11.90
N LEU A 46 -3.06 -3.04 -10.78
CA LEU A 46 -3.57 -2.45 -9.54
C LEU A 46 -3.13 -1.00 -9.39
N ASP A 47 -4.09 -0.08 -9.46
CA ASP A 47 -3.87 1.30 -9.09
C ASP A 47 -3.91 1.39 -7.56
N LEU A 48 -2.80 1.81 -6.95
CA LEU A 48 -2.55 1.80 -5.51
C LEU A 48 -2.46 3.24 -4.98
N THR A 49 -3.19 3.53 -3.91
CA THR A 49 -3.08 4.74 -3.12
C THR A 49 -2.67 4.38 -1.70
N VAL A 50 -1.62 5.03 -1.19
CA VAL A 50 -1.16 4.87 0.19
C VAL A 50 -1.11 6.24 0.85
N GLU A 51 -1.82 6.39 1.96
CA GLU A 51 -1.77 7.57 2.82
C GLU A 51 -1.08 7.18 4.12
N HIS A 52 -0.07 7.95 4.54
CA HIS A 52 0.71 7.63 5.73
C HIS A 52 1.21 8.89 6.43
N PRO A 53 1.53 8.83 7.73
CA PRO A 53 2.23 9.91 8.41
C PRO A 53 3.57 10.22 7.75
N ALA A 54 3.96 11.49 7.62
CA ALA A 54 5.22 11.90 6.99
C ALA A 54 6.49 11.32 7.65
N VAL A 55 6.40 10.91 8.91
CA VAL A 55 7.49 10.27 9.65
C VAL A 55 7.75 8.81 9.21
N LEU A 56 6.80 8.20 8.49
CA LEU A 56 6.93 6.84 7.98
C LEU A 56 7.37 6.87 6.51
N THR A 57 8.17 5.90 6.10
CA THR A 57 8.57 5.73 4.70
C THR A 57 7.92 4.48 4.10
N PRO A 58 7.03 4.61 3.10
CA PRO A 58 6.46 3.47 2.38
C PRO A 58 7.48 2.90 1.39
N GLU A 59 7.56 1.57 1.32
CA GLU A 59 8.20 0.85 0.23
C GLU A 59 7.13 0.04 -0.52
N VAL A 60 6.97 0.33 -1.81
CA VAL A 60 5.99 -0.35 -2.65
C VAL A 60 6.71 -1.42 -3.46
N ALA A 61 6.20 -2.65 -3.38
CA ALA A 61 6.73 -3.76 -4.14
C ALA A 61 5.61 -4.47 -4.90
N GLU A 62 5.91 -4.87 -6.13
CA GLU A 62 4.97 -5.58 -6.99
C GLU A 62 4.98 -7.08 -6.69
N LEU A 63 3.86 -7.75 -6.92
CA LEU A 63 3.77 -9.20 -6.98
C LEU A 63 3.66 -9.61 -8.45
N ALA A 64 4.32 -10.71 -8.84
CA ALA A 64 4.26 -11.21 -10.22
C ALA A 64 2.81 -11.44 -10.69
N ASP A 65 1.95 -11.95 -9.81
CA ASP A 65 0.52 -12.19 -10.05
C ASP A 65 -0.38 -10.95 -9.85
N SER A 66 0.18 -9.82 -9.44
CA SER A 66 -0.55 -8.57 -9.19
C SER A 66 0.32 -7.37 -9.54
N PRO A 67 0.55 -7.12 -10.86
CA PRO A 67 1.36 -6.00 -11.31
C PRO A 67 0.70 -4.67 -10.94
N LEU A 68 1.51 -3.68 -10.59
CA LEU A 68 1.01 -2.35 -10.26
C LEU A 68 0.79 -1.53 -11.52
N GLY A 69 -0.20 -0.64 -11.42
CA GLY A 69 -0.47 0.41 -12.38
C GLY A 69 0.01 1.73 -11.80
N LYS A 70 -0.93 2.64 -11.57
CA LYS A 70 -0.64 3.93 -10.96
C LYS A 70 -0.41 3.79 -9.46
N VAL A 71 0.71 4.31 -8.96
CA VAL A 71 1.02 4.37 -7.52
C VAL A 71 0.98 5.82 -7.04
N VAL A 72 0.15 6.10 -6.03
CA VAL A 72 0.02 7.42 -5.40
C VAL A 72 0.40 7.29 -3.93
N LEU A 73 1.42 8.02 -3.51
CA LEU A 73 1.85 8.10 -2.11
C LEU A 73 1.52 9.49 -1.58
N ARG A 74 0.77 9.56 -0.47
CA ARG A 74 0.41 10.81 0.20
C ARG A 74 0.89 10.77 1.64
N SER A 75 1.74 11.72 1.98
CA SER A 75 2.13 11.97 3.36
C SER A 75 1.30 13.10 3.97
N TYR A 76 0.92 12.98 5.24
CA TYR A 76 0.29 14.04 6.03
C TYR A 76 1.06 14.33 7.33
#